data_AF-A0AAN6FAG4-F1
#
_entry.id   AF-A0AAN6FAG4-F1
#
_cell.length_a   1.000
_cell.length_b   1.000
_cell.length_c   1.000
_cell.angle_alpha   90.00
_cell.angle_beta   90.00
_cell.angle_gamma   90.00
#
_symmetry.space_group_name_H-M   'P 1'
#
loop_
_entity.id
_entity.type
_entity.pdbx_description
1 polymer ?
#
loop_
_entity_poly.entity_id
_entity_poly.type
_entity_poly.pdbx_seq_one_letter_code
_entity_poly.pdbx_strand_id
1 'polypeptide(L)'
;MASAIMSAIVSPPMAPSRQPPDVAAKAHHNKHSTGFVNPWPSYIERSGPQMLGSILWMRLSGQWKDPDTTPPTVPVRKPEFLPSRQTGKLRATWLGHACYYVEFPSGLRVLFDPVFTERCSPFARVGPKRFTEMPCQVEDIPFMDAVVISHNHYDHLSHPTIQRIAKKYPNAHYFVGLGNKPWFKHMGLDDTNVTEMDWWEEKQFTLSPARRGEGEQKQADISAVIGCLPCQHTSARTAFDKAQTLWASWSITSGGKKIWFGGDTGYRAVPAVPKGEFDYSEKYADLPHCPAFAQIGELRGPFDLGLIPIGAYDPRHIMSPMHANPYDSVNIFVDTKCKKALGIHWGTWVLTSEEVMEPPRVLREALKWKAIEEKGVFETCDIGESRVIEPPQPGRWHPPPAQRPNILMTLPAELRNVIYEALLVRNEPIHINCVKHPRWRDPRLLRVSKAIRAEASTIYYKGNDFDFSILLSSLPGLCAKLRRLTERWGLRPVRSLRMTLYNPRWCHMHVGNDLAMLAYRGVQLHPIVRPDYPDPQEVISSRHDMCGTALVAALKIGKLGAEQDWGEKRMRARLKQWLVLCLSSKAGGKHSKLWKLAIGV
;
A
#
# COMPACT_ATOMS: atom_id res chain seq x y z
N MET A 1 -27.18 -1.31 29.75
CA MET A 1 -26.98 -2.77 29.96
C MET A 1 -25.60 -2.97 30.59
N ALA A 2 -25.50 -3.65 31.73
CA ALA A 2 -24.21 -4.00 32.30
C ALA A 2 -23.46 -4.95 31.34
N SER A 3 -22.27 -4.55 30.86
CA SER A 3 -21.43 -5.39 30.00
C SER A 3 -21.28 -6.78 30.61
N ALA A 4 -21.48 -7.83 29.82
CA ALA A 4 -21.10 -9.17 30.25
C ALA A 4 -19.61 -9.16 30.62
N ILE A 5 -19.28 -9.82 31.73
CA ILE A 5 -17.89 -10.09 32.10
C ILE A 5 -17.36 -11.10 31.08
N MET A 6 -16.22 -10.82 30.47
CA MET A 6 -15.56 -11.70 29.52
C MET A 6 -14.32 -12.29 30.16
N SER A 7 -14.10 -13.59 30.04
CA SER A 7 -12.85 -14.24 30.40
C SER A 7 -11.95 -14.34 29.17
N ALA A 8 -10.69 -13.91 29.31
CA ALA A 8 -9.67 -13.96 28.27
C ALA A 8 -8.86 -15.25 28.35
N ILE A 9 -8.60 -15.87 27.19
CA ILE A 9 -7.66 -16.97 27.03
C ILE A 9 -6.70 -16.60 25.89
N VAL A 10 -5.40 -16.67 26.17
CA VAL A 10 -4.34 -16.53 25.17
C VAL A 10 -3.68 -17.89 24.98
N SER A 11 -3.58 -18.33 23.73
CA SER A 11 -2.94 -19.60 23.38
C SER A 11 -2.03 -19.45 22.16
N PRO A 12 -1.12 -20.40 21.92
CA PRO A 12 -0.40 -20.48 20.65
C PRO A 12 -1.39 -20.58 19.47
N PRO A 13 -1.00 -20.10 18.27
CA PRO A 13 -1.84 -20.24 17.09
C PRO A 13 -1.97 -21.72 16.72
N MET A 14 -3.11 -22.10 16.12
CA MET A 14 -3.37 -23.49 15.72
C MET A 14 -2.34 -24.04 14.72
N ALA A 15 -1.72 -23.16 13.94
CA ALA A 15 -0.62 -23.48 13.03
C ALA A 15 0.46 -22.40 13.12
N PRO A 16 1.75 -22.76 13.00
CA PRO A 16 2.83 -21.77 12.96
C PRO A 16 2.71 -20.92 11.69
N SER A 17 2.68 -19.61 11.88
CA SER A 17 2.66 -18.65 10.78
C SER A 17 4.01 -18.55 10.10
N ARG A 18 4.00 -18.27 8.79
CA ARG A 18 5.24 -18.05 8.04
C ARG A 18 6.02 -16.87 8.63
N GLN A 19 7.34 -17.02 8.71
CA GLN A 19 8.26 -15.99 9.16
C GLN A 19 9.32 -15.76 8.08
N PRO A 20 9.90 -14.55 7.99
CA PRO A 20 11.08 -14.32 7.17
C PRO A 20 12.24 -15.26 7.57
N PRO A 21 13.08 -15.70 6.62
CA PRO A 21 14.20 -16.60 6.91
C PRO A 21 15.20 -16.04 7.94
N ASP A 22 15.32 -14.72 8.02
CA ASP A 22 16.22 -14.00 8.92
C ASP A 22 15.73 -13.94 10.38
N VAL A 23 14.46 -14.30 10.66
CA VAL A 23 13.92 -14.33 12.03
C VAL A 23 14.60 -15.39 12.89
N ALA A 24 14.96 -16.54 12.30
CA ALA A 24 15.62 -17.63 13.02
C ALA A 24 16.96 -17.19 13.64
N ALA A 25 17.63 -16.21 13.04
CA ALA A 25 18.87 -15.65 13.55
C ALA A 25 18.69 -14.73 14.76
N LYS A 26 17.45 -14.32 15.08
CA LYS A 26 17.12 -13.36 16.14
C LYS A 26 18.02 -12.12 16.10
N ALA A 27 18.24 -11.57 14.90
CA ALA A 27 19.21 -10.51 14.68
C ALA A 27 18.94 -9.22 15.48
N HIS A 28 17.70 -9.03 15.92
CA HIS A 28 17.27 -7.92 16.78
C HIS A 28 17.55 -8.13 18.26
N HIS A 29 17.95 -9.33 18.70
CA HIS A 29 18.42 -9.57 20.06
C HIS A 29 19.89 -9.16 20.15
N ASN A 30 20.22 -8.32 21.14
CA ASN A 30 21.60 -7.88 21.34
C ASN A 30 22.45 -9.06 21.79
N LYS A 31 23.52 -9.40 21.06
CA LYS A 31 24.40 -10.52 21.42
C LYS A 31 25.27 -10.27 22.66
N HIS A 32 25.33 -9.02 23.12
CA HIS A 32 26.20 -8.57 24.21
C HIS A 32 25.42 -8.08 25.44
N SER A 33 24.09 -8.09 25.41
CA SER A 33 23.25 -7.71 26.56
C SER A 33 21.89 -8.42 26.50
N THR A 34 21.06 -8.25 27.52
CA THR A 34 19.66 -8.72 27.52
C THR A 34 18.72 -7.84 26.69
N GLY A 35 19.23 -6.79 26.06
CA GLY A 35 18.45 -5.84 25.28
C GLY A 35 18.33 -6.20 23.80
N PHE A 36 17.90 -5.22 23.01
CA PHE A 36 17.55 -5.34 21.61
C PHE A 36 18.33 -4.34 20.75
N VAL A 37 18.37 -4.56 19.44
CA VAL A 37 19.02 -3.72 18.45
C VAL A 37 18.21 -3.67 17.16
N ASN A 38 18.35 -2.60 16.39
CA ASN A 38 17.86 -2.60 15.01
C ASN A 38 18.84 -3.38 14.12
N PRO A 39 18.40 -4.42 13.40
CA PRO A 39 19.30 -5.24 12.59
C PRO A 39 19.53 -4.69 11.18
N TRP A 40 18.83 -3.63 10.78
CA TRP A 40 18.80 -3.18 9.38
C TRP A 40 19.78 -2.04 9.09
N PRO A 41 20.42 -2.02 7.91
CA PRO A 41 21.28 -0.91 7.48
C PRO A 41 20.57 0.45 7.38
N SER A 42 19.25 0.45 7.32
CA SER A 42 18.38 1.63 7.32
C SER A 42 18.29 2.33 8.67
N TYR A 43 18.89 1.78 9.72
CA TYR A 43 18.96 2.37 11.04
C TYR A 43 20.39 2.81 11.37
N ILE A 44 20.55 4.07 11.78
CA ILE A 44 21.81 4.61 12.27
C ILE A 44 21.64 4.96 13.74
N GLU A 45 22.35 4.25 14.59
CA GLU A 45 22.36 4.47 16.03
C GLU A 45 23.03 5.81 16.37
N ARG A 46 22.39 6.58 17.26
CA ARG A 46 22.94 7.82 17.81
C ARG A 46 22.94 7.73 19.33
N SER A 47 24.08 8.05 19.94
CA SER A 47 24.18 8.09 21.39
C SER A 47 23.41 9.28 21.97
N GLY A 48 22.97 9.16 23.23
CA GLY A 48 22.30 10.25 23.94
C GLY A 48 23.09 11.57 23.91
N PRO A 49 24.41 11.57 24.21
CA PRO A 49 25.25 12.75 24.09
C PRO A 49 25.32 13.34 22.68
N GLN A 50 25.38 12.50 21.63
CA GLN A 50 25.37 12.98 20.23
C GLN A 50 24.03 13.66 19.89
N MET A 51 22.92 13.08 20.33
CA MET A 51 21.59 13.64 20.11
C MET A 51 21.41 14.97 20.86
N LEU A 52 21.74 15.01 22.16
CA LEU A 52 21.68 16.23 22.97
C LEU A 52 22.59 17.33 22.41
N GLY A 53 23.82 16.99 22.01
CA GLY A 53 24.75 17.93 21.40
C GLY A 53 24.23 18.49 20.08
N SER A 54 23.60 17.65 19.24
CA SER A 54 23.00 18.09 17.98
C SER A 54 21.83 19.05 18.20
N ILE A 55 20.93 18.74 19.15
CA ILE A 55 19.79 19.59 19.51
C ILE A 55 20.27 20.92 20.09
N LEU A 56 21.25 20.89 21.00
CA LEU A 56 21.84 22.11 21.58
C LEU A 56 22.46 23.00 20.50
N TRP A 57 23.25 22.41 19.59
CA TRP A 57 23.83 23.13 18.47
C TRP A 57 22.76 23.78 17.58
N MET A 58 21.67 23.07 17.29
CA MET A 58 20.57 23.61 16.50
C MET A 58 19.84 24.76 17.20
N ARG A 59 19.68 24.69 18.53
CA ARG A 59 19.13 25.82 19.31
C ARG A 59 20.07 27.02 19.29
N LEU A 60 21.37 26.81 19.50
CA LEU A 60 22.38 27.88 19.49
C LEU A 60 22.56 28.52 18.09
N SER A 61 22.42 27.74 17.02
CA SER A 61 22.54 28.21 15.64
C SER A 61 21.23 28.77 15.06
N GLY A 62 20.13 28.76 15.82
CA GLY A 62 18.81 29.23 15.36
C GLY A 62 18.15 28.33 14.30
N GLN A 63 18.64 27.10 14.13
CA GLN A 63 18.04 26.11 13.22
C GLN A 63 16.85 25.39 13.84
N TRP A 64 16.81 25.29 15.18
CA TRP A 64 15.68 24.75 15.90
C TRP A 64 14.53 25.76 15.87
N LYS A 65 13.35 25.31 15.44
CA LYS A 65 12.10 26.08 15.53
C LYS A 65 11.27 25.53 16.66
N ASP A 66 10.74 26.43 17.49
CA ASP A 66 9.74 26.05 18.49
C ASP A 66 8.36 26.13 17.80
N PRO A 67 7.64 25.00 17.64
CA PRO A 67 6.38 24.96 16.92
C PRO A 67 5.29 25.85 17.55
N ASP A 68 4.47 26.47 16.70
CA ASP A 68 3.31 27.22 17.16
C ASP A 68 2.20 26.26 17.62
N THR A 69 1.75 26.45 18.86
CA THR A 69 0.68 25.66 19.48
C THR A 69 -0.60 26.46 19.68
N THR A 70 -0.64 27.69 19.17
CA THR A 70 -1.83 28.54 19.23
C THR A 70 -2.89 28.08 18.21
N PRO A 71 -4.18 28.16 18.55
CA PRO A 71 -5.25 27.81 17.61
C PRO A 71 -5.21 28.69 16.33
N PRO A 72 -5.60 28.13 15.16
CA PRO A 72 -6.23 26.83 14.97
C PRO A 72 -5.23 25.66 14.93
N THR A 73 -5.40 24.72 15.87
CA THR A 73 -4.70 23.42 15.90
C THR A 73 -5.67 22.30 15.49
N VAL A 74 -5.30 21.03 15.69
CA VAL A 74 -6.18 19.89 15.41
C VAL A 74 -7.49 20.01 16.20
N PRO A 75 -8.66 19.96 15.55
CA PRO A 75 -9.93 19.98 16.25
C PRO A 75 -10.06 18.81 17.22
N VAL A 76 -10.61 19.09 18.40
CA VAL A 76 -10.96 18.09 19.41
C VAL A 76 -12.48 17.98 19.48
N ARG A 77 -12.98 16.75 19.46
CA ARG A 77 -14.39 16.42 19.46
C ARG A 77 -14.66 15.33 20.50
N LYS A 78 -15.88 15.29 21.03
CA LYS A 78 -16.29 14.21 21.92
C LYS A 78 -16.43 12.89 21.10
N PRO A 79 -15.82 11.79 21.53
CA PRO A 79 -15.94 10.49 20.87
C PRO A 79 -17.36 9.92 20.86
N GLU A 80 -17.70 9.22 19.79
CA GLU A 80 -18.95 8.46 19.64
C GLU A 80 -18.68 6.94 19.61
N PHE A 81 -18.59 6.35 20.80
CA PHE A 81 -18.44 4.90 20.96
C PHE A 81 -19.75 4.15 20.68
N LEU A 82 -19.67 2.93 20.17
CA LEU A 82 -20.88 2.12 20.02
C LEU A 82 -21.45 1.74 21.39
N PRO A 83 -22.78 1.83 21.59
CA PRO A 83 -23.42 1.45 22.85
C PRO A 83 -23.42 -0.07 23.07
N SER A 84 -23.07 -0.85 22.04
CA SER A 84 -23.02 -2.30 22.09
C SER A 84 -21.85 -2.87 21.27
N ARG A 85 -21.58 -4.16 21.46
CA ARG A 85 -20.51 -4.87 20.75
C ARG A 85 -20.89 -5.21 19.30
N GLN A 86 -22.18 -5.34 19.02
CA GLN A 86 -22.70 -5.76 17.72
C GLN A 86 -22.47 -4.68 16.65
N THR A 87 -21.62 -4.99 15.67
CA THR A 87 -21.41 -4.15 14.49
C THR A 87 -20.97 -5.03 13.32
N GLY A 88 -21.42 -4.71 12.11
CA GLY A 88 -20.88 -5.33 10.87
C GLY A 88 -19.65 -4.61 10.33
N LYS A 89 -19.21 -3.52 10.97
CA LYS A 89 -18.23 -2.57 10.46
C LYS A 89 -17.03 -2.46 11.39
N LEU A 90 -15.84 -2.32 10.80
CA LEU A 90 -14.63 -1.91 11.52
C LEU A 90 -14.68 -0.40 11.75
N ARG A 91 -14.52 0.05 12.99
CA ARG A 91 -14.44 1.48 13.34
C ARG A 91 -13.16 1.77 14.08
N ALA A 92 -12.55 2.92 13.83
CA ALA A 92 -11.37 3.40 14.52
C ALA A 92 -11.63 4.81 15.03
N THR A 93 -11.42 5.05 16.31
CA THR A 93 -11.58 6.36 16.95
C THR A 93 -10.23 6.85 17.41
N TRP A 94 -9.79 8.00 16.89
CA TRP A 94 -8.51 8.58 17.30
C TRP A 94 -8.68 9.29 18.64
N LEU A 95 -7.92 8.93 19.65
CA LEU A 95 -7.99 9.55 20.98
C LEU A 95 -6.79 10.49 21.25
N GLY A 96 -6.05 10.82 20.19
CA GLY A 96 -4.86 11.67 20.22
C GLY A 96 -3.57 10.88 20.15
N HIS A 97 -2.53 11.49 19.58
CA HIS A 97 -1.19 10.92 19.42
C HIS A 97 -1.21 9.54 18.75
N ALA A 98 -0.62 8.52 19.37
CA ALA A 98 -0.68 7.13 18.91
C ALA A 98 -1.93 6.34 19.40
N CYS A 99 -2.79 6.96 20.21
CA CYS A 99 -3.89 6.28 20.86
C CYS A 99 -5.10 6.13 19.93
N TYR A 100 -5.43 4.90 19.58
CA TYR A 100 -6.64 4.55 18.82
C TYR A 100 -7.47 3.51 19.57
N TYR A 101 -8.78 3.75 19.60
CA TYR A 101 -9.76 2.76 20.03
C TYR A 101 -10.41 2.12 18.80
N VAL A 102 -10.23 0.81 18.63
CA VAL A 102 -10.71 0.07 17.46
C VAL A 102 -11.82 -0.92 17.84
N GLU A 103 -12.91 -0.85 17.09
CA GLU A 103 -14.11 -1.65 17.26
C GLU A 103 -14.25 -2.62 16.09
N PHE A 104 -14.03 -3.90 16.36
CA PHE A 104 -14.11 -4.95 15.35
C PHE A 104 -15.53 -5.49 15.16
N PRO A 105 -15.85 -6.01 13.96
CA PRO A 105 -17.13 -6.67 13.70
C PRO A 105 -17.41 -7.90 14.57
N SER A 106 -16.37 -8.58 15.06
CA SER A 106 -16.50 -9.70 16.00
C SER A 106 -17.03 -9.29 17.38
N GLY A 107 -17.03 -7.98 17.69
CA GLY A 107 -17.30 -7.47 19.03
C GLY A 107 -16.06 -7.20 19.87
N LEU A 108 -14.86 -7.51 19.37
CA LEU A 108 -13.58 -7.18 20.02
C LEU A 108 -13.37 -5.65 20.09
N ARG A 109 -12.84 -5.17 21.20
CA ARG A 109 -12.51 -3.77 21.47
C ARG A 109 -11.07 -3.63 21.94
N VAL A 110 -10.25 -2.98 21.12
CA VAL A 110 -8.80 -2.86 21.35
C VAL A 110 -8.41 -1.40 21.48
N LEU A 111 -7.59 -1.10 22.48
CA LEU A 111 -6.96 0.20 22.66
C LEU A 111 -5.46 0.11 22.40
N PHE A 112 -4.93 0.98 21.56
CA PHE A 112 -3.51 1.06 21.22
C PHE A 112 -2.85 2.21 21.97
N ASP A 113 -1.64 2.01 22.50
CA ASP A 113 -0.76 3.01 23.12
C ASP A 113 -1.49 4.11 23.93
N PRO A 114 -2.26 3.73 24.97
CA PRO A 114 -3.12 4.68 25.66
C PRO A 114 -2.34 5.64 26.56
N VAL A 115 -2.52 6.94 26.31
CA VAL A 115 -2.01 8.01 27.17
C VAL A 115 -3.11 9.06 27.43
N PHE A 116 -3.69 8.99 28.62
CA PHE A 116 -4.74 9.89 29.11
C PHE A 116 -4.18 10.79 30.23
N THR A 117 -3.07 11.46 29.92
CA THR A 117 -2.38 12.39 30.82
C THR A 117 -2.07 13.71 30.13
N GLU A 118 -1.92 14.77 30.93
CA GLU A 118 -1.54 16.11 30.45
C GLU A 118 -0.13 16.12 29.84
N ARG A 119 0.78 15.32 30.42
CA ARG A 119 2.20 15.24 30.03
C ARG A 119 2.62 13.81 29.75
N CYS A 120 3.52 13.64 28.79
CA CYS A 120 4.24 12.40 28.53
C CYS A 120 5.63 12.46 29.21
N SER A 121 5.66 12.21 30.52
CA SER A 121 6.87 12.38 31.34
C SER A 121 6.81 11.52 32.60
N PRO A 122 7.96 11.13 33.17
CA PRO A 122 8.00 10.55 34.52
C PRO A 122 7.56 11.53 35.61
N PHE A 123 7.56 12.83 35.34
CA PHE A 123 7.27 13.87 36.33
C PHE A 123 6.01 14.65 35.96
N ALA A 124 5.15 14.92 36.95
CA ALA A 124 3.89 15.63 36.73
C ALA A 124 4.05 17.09 36.26
N ARG A 125 5.20 17.73 36.53
CA ARG A 125 5.45 19.15 36.25
C ARG A 125 6.47 19.43 35.14
N VAL A 126 7.21 18.43 34.68
CA VAL A 126 8.32 18.57 33.72
C VAL A 126 8.06 17.68 32.51
N GLY A 127 8.56 18.03 31.33
CA GLY A 127 8.40 17.26 30.09
C GLY A 127 7.25 17.77 29.21
N PRO A 128 7.05 17.20 28.01
CA PRO A 128 6.11 17.75 27.02
C PRO A 128 4.68 17.80 27.55
N LYS A 129 4.01 18.94 27.36
CA LYS A 129 2.59 19.16 27.72
C LYS A 129 1.74 19.03 26.46
N ARG A 130 0.58 18.40 26.56
CA ARG A 130 -0.38 18.36 25.46
C ARG A 130 -0.84 19.79 25.14
N PHE A 131 -0.94 20.12 23.85
CA PHE A 131 -1.49 21.41 23.40
C PHE A 131 -2.94 21.33 22.92
N THR A 132 -3.49 20.12 22.86
CA THR A 132 -4.92 19.85 22.63
C THR A 132 -5.58 19.33 23.90
N GLU A 133 -6.90 19.40 24.02
CA GLU A 133 -7.64 18.77 25.13
C GLU A 133 -7.74 17.25 24.97
N MET A 134 -7.92 16.51 26.07
CA MET A 134 -8.26 15.08 26.00
C MET A 134 -9.69 14.94 25.49
N PRO A 135 -9.95 14.14 24.44
CA PRO A 135 -11.30 14.01 23.88
C PRO A 135 -12.28 13.29 24.83
N CYS A 136 -11.75 12.42 25.70
CA CYS A 136 -12.52 11.71 26.73
C CYS A 136 -11.61 11.25 27.87
N GLN A 137 -12.21 10.71 28.93
CA GLN A 137 -11.52 9.99 29.99
C GLN A 137 -11.50 8.47 29.71
N VAL A 138 -10.66 7.72 30.43
CA VAL A 138 -10.63 6.25 30.34
C VAL A 138 -12.00 5.67 30.67
N GLU A 139 -12.68 6.23 31.66
CA GLU A 139 -13.94 5.72 32.18
C GLU A 139 -15.14 5.94 31.23
N ASP A 140 -14.98 6.79 30.21
CA ASP A 140 -15.99 7.05 29.18
C ASP A 140 -16.03 5.93 28.11
N ILE A 141 -14.97 5.10 28.01
CA ILE A 141 -14.91 4.03 27.02
C ILE A 141 -15.83 2.88 27.48
N PRO A 142 -16.83 2.46 26.69
CA PRO A 142 -17.83 1.52 27.19
C PRO A 142 -17.29 0.09 27.38
N PHE A 143 -16.37 -0.33 26.53
CA PHE A 143 -15.85 -1.69 26.48
C PHE A 143 -14.36 -1.66 26.16
N MET A 144 -13.55 -2.46 26.85
CA MET A 144 -12.13 -2.60 26.57
C MET A 144 -11.70 -4.02 26.90
N ASP A 145 -11.25 -4.75 25.88
CA ASP A 145 -10.88 -6.16 26.03
C ASP A 145 -9.38 -6.37 25.95
N ALA A 146 -8.71 -5.60 25.10
CA ALA A 146 -7.28 -5.67 24.92
C ALA A 146 -6.65 -4.27 24.88
N VAL A 147 -5.47 -4.17 25.47
CA VAL A 147 -4.56 -3.03 25.35
C VAL A 147 -3.30 -3.50 24.67
N VAL A 148 -2.86 -2.80 23.63
CA VAL A 148 -1.67 -3.14 22.85
C VAL A 148 -0.67 -2.00 22.99
N ILE A 149 0.56 -2.34 23.38
CA ILE A 149 1.65 -1.39 23.59
C ILE A 149 2.74 -1.64 22.56
N SER A 150 3.06 -0.64 21.75
CA SER A 150 4.16 -0.70 20.78
C SER A 150 5.52 -0.72 21.48
N HIS A 151 5.76 0.19 22.42
CA HIS A 151 7.02 0.32 23.14
C HIS A 151 6.87 1.13 24.43
N ASN A 152 7.95 1.27 25.19
CA ASN A 152 7.89 1.74 26.57
C ASN A 152 8.07 3.25 26.78
N HIS A 153 8.11 4.09 25.72
CA HIS A 153 8.24 5.54 25.89
C HIS A 153 7.01 6.15 26.60
N TYR A 154 7.17 7.30 27.23
CA TYR A 154 6.16 7.90 28.11
C TYR A 154 4.89 8.36 27.39
N ASP A 155 4.98 8.65 26.11
CA ASP A 155 3.88 9.02 25.22
C ASP A 155 3.18 7.83 24.57
N HIS A 156 3.63 6.59 24.84
CA HIS A 156 2.99 5.35 24.41
C HIS A 156 2.59 4.45 25.59
N LEU A 157 3.31 4.55 26.72
CA LEU A 157 3.10 3.75 27.92
C LEU A 157 3.06 4.64 29.17
N SER A 158 1.85 5.05 29.53
CA SER A 158 1.57 5.96 30.66
C SER A 158 1.13 5.20 31.91
N HIS A 159 1.96 5.24 32.97
CA HIS A 159 1.67 4.58 34.25
C HIS A 159 0.29 4.96 34.83
N PRO A 160 -0.07 6.26 34.99
CA PRO A 160 -1.39 6.63 35.51
C PRO A 160 -2.55 6.13 34.63
N THR A 161 -2.32 6.07 33.32
CA THR A 161 -3.33 5.58 32.38
C THR A 161 -3.57 4.08 32.57
N ILE A 162 -2.51 3.28 32.61
CA ILE A 162 -2.64 1.83 32.79
C ILE A 162 -3.28 1.49 34.14
N GLN A 163 -2.96 2.21 35.22
CA GLN A 163 -3.62 2.01 36.51
C GLN A 163 -5.14 2.28 36.45
N ARG A 164 -5.56 3.34 35.74
CA ARG A 164 -6.98 3.64 35.54
C ARG A 164 -7.68 2.56 34.71
N ILE A 165 -7.03 2.08 33.65
CA ILE A 165 -7.54 0.98 32.82
C ILE A 165 -7.70 -0.28 33.66
N ALA A 166 -6.66 -0.70 34.39
CA ALA A 166 -6.70 -1.90 35.22
C ALA A 166 -7.80 -1.83 36.30
N LYS A 167 -8.04 -0.65 36.87
CA LYS A 167 -9.13 -0.42 37.82
C LYS A 167 -10.52 -0.52 37.17
N LYS A 168 -10.69 0.02 35.97
CA LYS A 168 -12.00 0.08 35.28
C LYS A 168 -12.33 -1.20 34.51
N TYR A 169 -11.34 -1.87 33.95
CA TYR A 169 -11.43 -3.08 33.13
C TYR A 169 -10.46 -4.14 33.67
N PRO A 170 -10.78 -4.77 34.81
CA PRO A 170 -9.87 -5.74 35.45
C PRO A 170 -9.59 -6.98 34.60
N ASN A 171 -10.41 -7.27 33.60
CA ASN A 171 -10.25 -8.40 32.66
C ASN A 171 -9.65 -7.97 31.31
N ALA A 172 -9.21 -6.72 31.15
CA ALA A 172 -8.52 -6.31 29.95
C ALA A 172 -7.15 -7.00 29.85
N HIS A 173 -6.85 -7.56 28.68
CA HIS A 173 -5.59 -8.24 28.42
C HIS A 173 -4.57 -7.30 27.78
N TYR A 174 -3.31 -7.36 28.20
CA TYR A 174 -2.25 -6.49 27.70
C TYR A 174 -1.29 -7.29 26.81
N PHE A 175 -1.07 -6.81 25.59
CA PHE A 175 -0.08 -7.35 24.66
C PHE A 175 1.08 -6.38 24.51
N VAL A 176 2.30 -6.86 24.79
CA VAL A 176 3.51 -6.02 24.88
C VAL A 176 4.71 -6.73 24.26
N GLY A 177 5.70 -5.97 23.80
CA GLY A 177 6.99 -6.53 23.35
C GLY A 177 7.79 -7.09 24.53
N LEU A 178 8.69 -8.04 24.26
CA LEU A 178 9.60 -8.64 25.25
C LEU A 178 10.28 -7.60 26.18
N GLY A 179 10.43 -7.93 27.46
CA GLY A 179 11.05 -7.10 28.49
C GLY A 179 10.10 -6.10 29.16
N ASN A 180 8.89 -5.90 28.65
CA ASN A 180 7.92 -4.96 29.22
C ASN A 180 7.06 -5.55 30.34
N LYS A 181 6.77 -6.86 30.36
CA LYS A 181 5.89 -7.48 31.36
C LYS A 181 6.34 -7.28 32.81
N PRO A 182 7.64 -7.30 33.16
CA PRO A 182 8.08 -6.94 34.50
C PRO A 182 7.55 -5.57 34.94
N TRP A 183 7.49 -4.57 34.05
CA TRP A 183 6.96 -3.25 34.38
C TRP A 183 5.47 -3.29 34.77
N PHE A 184 4.65 -4.10 34.07
CA PHE A 184 3.24 -4.31 34.41
C PHE A 184 3.06 -5.02 35.76
N LYS A 185 3.89 -6.04 36.01
CA LYS A 185 3.89 -6.78 37.27
C LYS A 185 4.23 -5.89 38.46
N HIS A 186 5.21 -4.98 38.32
CA HIS A 186 5.56 -4.03 39.39
C HIS A 186 4.44 -3.04 39.71
N MET A 187 3.52 -2.79 38.78
CA MET A 187 2.32 -1.97 39.03
C MET A 187 1.17 -2.74 39.70
N GLY A 188 1.34 -4.05 39.93
CA GLY A 188 0.33 -4.90 40.56
C GLY A 188 -0.70 -5.50 39.60
N LEU A 189 -0.44 -5.50 38.29
CA LEU A 189 -1.28 -6.24 37.34
C LEU A 189 -1.00 -7.74 37.43
N ASP A 190 -2.06 -8.54 37.30
CA ASP A 190 -1.94 -10.00 37.26
C ASP A 190 -1.09 -10.44 36.07
N ASP A 191 -0.13 -11.33 36.32
CA ASP A 191 0.77 -11.88 35.32
C ASP A 191 0.03 -12.59 34.17
N THR A 192 -1.14 -13.16 34.48
CA THR A 192 -2.03 -13.84 33.53
C THR A 192 -2.72 -12.88 32.56
N ASN A 193 -2.85 -11.60 32.91
CA ASN A 193 -3.44 -10.57 32.07
C ASN A 193 -2.42 -9.90 31.13
N VAL A 194 -1.15 -10.30 31.16
CA VAL A 194 -0.10 -9.69 30.33
C VAL A 194 0.63 -10.76 29.52
N THR A 195 0.62 -10.59 28.19
CA THR A 195 1.36 -11.43 27.26
C THR A 195 2.49 -10.65 26.61
N GLU A 196 3.71 -11.11 26.85
CA GLU A 196 4.91 -10.70 26.15
C GLU A 196 5.08 -11.49 24.86
N MET A 197 5.51 -10.81 23.79
CA MET A 197 5.70 -11.40 22.48
C MET A 197 6.97 -10.90 21.82
N ASP A 198 7.66 -11.80 21.13
CA ASP A 198 8.79 -11.46 20.25
C ASP A 198 8.28 -11.11 18.83
N TRP A 199 9.11 -10.46 18.02
CA TRP A 199 8.78 -10.20 16.62
C TRP A 199 8.47 -11.51 15.88
N TRP A 200 7.42 -11.44 15.07
CA TRP A 200 6.85 -12.52 14.27
C TRP A 200 6.15 -13.63 15.05
N GLU A 201 6.03 -13.50 16.38
CA GLU A 201 5.11 -14.32 17.14
C GLU A 201 3.66 -13.90 16.90
N GLU A 202 2.78 -14.89 16.87
CA GLU A 202 1.33 -14.69 16.90
C GLU A 202 0.74 -15.45 18.08
N LYS A 203 -0.37 -14.97 18.60
CA LYS A 203 -1.17 -15.62 19.64
C LYS A 203 -2.63 -15.61 19.23
N GLN A 204 -3.30 -16.71 19.52
CA GLN A 204 -4.76 -16.77 19.49
C GLN A 204 -5.29 -16.13 20.77
N PHE A 205 -6.24 -15.22 20.64
CA PHE A 205 -6.91 -14.56 21.75
C PHE A 205 -8.41 -14.83 21.66
N THR A 206 -8.96 -15.45 22.70
CA THR A 206 -10.38 -15.79 22.77
C THR A 206 -10.99 -15.17 24.01
N LEU A 207 -12.09 -14.44 23.83
CA LEU A 207 -12.91 -13.92 24.91
C LEU A 207 -14.20 -14.71 24.97
N SER A 208 -14.46 -15.33 26.12
CA SER A 208 -15.70 -16.06 26.38
C SER A 208 -16.59 -15.27 27.35
N PRO A 209 -17.87 -15.07 27.04
CA PRO A 209 -18.82 -14.50 27.99
C PRO A 209 -18.94 -15.38 29.23
N ALA A 210 -18.91 -14.77 30.42
CA ALA A 210 -19.21 -15.47 31.66
C ALA A 210 -20.63 -16.04 31.59
N ARG A 211 -20.81 -17.33 31.91
CA ARG A 211 -22.15 -17.95 31.98
C ARG A 211 -22.99 -17.21 33.01
N ARG A 212 -24.10 -16.60 32.58
CA ARG A 212 -25.13 -16.06 33.47
C ARG A 212 -26.27 -17.09 33.58
N GLY A 213 -26.21 -17.91 34.64
CA GLY A 213 -27.29 -18.82 35.02
C GLY A 213 -27.61 -19.95 34.03
N GLU A 214 -28.39 -20.93 34.48
CA GLU A 214 -28.97 -21.96 33.62
C GLU A 214 -30.15 -21.36 32.85
N GLY A 215 -30.06 -21.31 31.51
CA GLY A 215 -31.18 -20.92 30.63
C GLY A 215 -30.95 -19.73 29.70
N GLU A 216 -29.89 -18.92 29.88
CA GLU A 216 -29.56 -17.86 28.93
C GLU A 216 -28.83 -18.39 27.68
N GLN A 217 -29.17 -17.87 26.50
CA GLN A 217 -28.46 -18.21 25.26
C GLN A 217 -26.98 -17.88 25.40
N LYS A 218 -26.11 -18.89 25.24
CA LYS A 218 -24.66 -18.73 25.26
C LYS A 218 -24.25 -17.76 24.15
N GLN A 219 -23.87 -16.54 24.53
CA GLN A 219 -23.29 -15.59 23.60
C GLN A 219 -21.99 -16.19 23.03
N ALA A 220 -21.77 -16.02 21.72
CA ALA A 220 -20.64 -16.64 21.04
C ALA A 220 -19.30 -16.07 21.51
N ASP A 221 -18.26 -16.90 21.47
CA ASP A 221 -16.90 -16.47 21.79
C ASP A 221 -16.40 -15.46 20.74
N ILE A 222 -15.62 -14.48 21.20
CA ILE A 222 -14.92 -13.54 20.33
C ILE A 222 -13.50 -14.06 20.13
N SER A 223 -13.11 -14.30 18.88
CA SER A 223 -11.77 -14.79 18.55
C SER A 223 -10.96 -13.75 17.77
N ALA A 224 -9.67 -13.67 18.07
CA ALA A 224 -8.72 -12.82 17.39
C ALA A 224 -7.34 -13.49 17.28
N VAL A 225 -6.57 -13.09 16.26
CA VAL A 225 -5.14 -13.39 16.16
C VAL A 225 -4.38 -12.09 16.38
N ILE A 226 -3.52 -12.07 17.39
CA ILE A 226 -2.65 -10.95 17.74
C ILE A 226 -1.23 -11.30 17.26
N GLY A 227 -0.62 -10.46 16.44
CA GLY A 227 0.75 -10.66 15.97
C GLY A 227 1.65 -9.52 16.37
N CYS A 228 2.78 -9.83 17.00
CA CYS A 228 3.86 -8.89 17.29
C CYS A 228 4.77 -8.84 16.06
N LEU A 229 4.97 -7.65 15.50
CA LEU A 229 5.66 -7.44 14.23
C LEU A 229 6.80 -6.42 14.39
N PRO A 230 7.85 -6.50 13.56
CA PRO A 230 8.94 -5.54 13.62
C PRO A 230 8.52 -4.10 13.31
N CYS A 231 9.23 -3.15 13.90
CA CYS A 231 9.33 -1.75 13.46
C CYS A 231 10.75 -1.22 13.73
N GLN A 232 11.10 -0.09 13.11
CA GLN A 232 12.43 0.51 13.24
C GLN A 232 12.39 1.67 14.25
N HIS A 233 12.61 1.36 15.53
CA HIS A 233 12.54 2.33 16.62
C HIS A 233 13.51 1.98 17.76
N THR A 234 13.33 2.53 18.95
CA THR A 234 14.08 2.20 20.17
C THR A 234 13.12 2.16 21.38
N SER A 235 13.64 1.79 22.55
CA SER A 235 12.92 1.92 23.83
C SER A 235 13.82 2.56 24.88
N ALA A 236 13.24 3.26 25.86
CA ALA A 236 13.91 3.80 27.05
C ALA A 236 12.89 4.47 27.99
N ARG A 237 13.03 4.29 29.30
CA ARG A 237 12.30 5.10 30.30
C ARG A 237 13.22 5.90 31.20
N THR A 238 14.49 5.51 31.27
CA THR A 238 15.52 6.10 32.12
C THR A 238 16.77 6.36 31.28
N ALA A 239 17.79 6.97 31.88
CA ALA A 239 19.07 7.17 31.21
C ALA A 239 19.85 5.86 30.96
N PHE A 240 19.45 4.74 31.56
CA PHE A 240 20.26 3.51 31.63
C PHE A 240 19.57 2.25 31.08
N ASP A 241 18.33 2.35 30.60
CA ASP A 241 17.54 1.20 30.11
C ASP A 241 17.28 1.26 28.60
N LYS A 242 18.08 2.04 27.86
CA LYS A 242 17.95 2.13 26.40
C LYS A 242 18.00 0.75 25.77
N ALA A 243 16.99 0.46 24.96
CA ALA A 243 16.80 -0.78 24.23
C ALA A 243 16.77 -2.04 25.11
N GLN A 244 16.50 -1.94 26.42
CA GLN A 244 16.34 -3.12 27.29
C GLN A 244 14.98 -3.80 27.14
N THR A 245 14.02 -3.15 26.46
CA THR A 245 12.72 -3.73 26.11
C THR A 245 12.49 -3.64 24.61
N LEU A 246 11.72 -4.56 24.07
CA LEU A 246 11.42 -4.63 22.64
C LEU A 246 10.37 -3.57 22.28
N TRP A 247 10.60 -2.90 21.15
CA TRP A 247 9.61 -2.09 20.44
C TRP A 247 8.98 -2.92 19.32
N ALA A 248 7.70 -2.72 19.02
CA ALA A 248 6.99 -3.52 18.03
C ALA A 248 5.87 -2.74 17.33
N SER A 249 5.62 -3.11 16.06
CA SER A 249 4.32 -2.91 15.42
C SER A 249 3.42 -4.12 15.70
N TRP A 250 2.12 -3.98 15.44
CA TRP A 250 1.15 -5.02 15.81
C TRP A 250 0.16 -5.29 14.69
N SER A 251 -0.21 -6.55 14.52
CA SER A 251 -1.36 -6.94 13.69
C SER A 251 -2.46 -7.55 14.52
N ILE A 252 -3.71 -7.23 14.19
CA ILE A 252 -4.88 -7.86 14.80
C ILE A 252 -5.83 -8.30 13.70
N THR A 253 -6.18 -9.59 13.73
CA THR A 253 -7.22 -10.16 12.86
C THR A 253 -8.40 -10.59 13.71
N SER A 254 -9.60 -10.05 13.47
CA SER A 254 -10.81 -10.48 14.16
C SER A 254 -12.06 -10.12 13.33
N GLY A 255 -13.08 -10.99 13.34
CA GLY A 255 -14.35 -10.74 12.64
C GLY A 255 -14.19 -10.51 11.12
N GLY A 256 -13.25 -11.21 10.49
CA GLY A 256 -12.94 -11.06 9.06
C GLY A 256 -12.27 -9.73 8.69
N LYS A 257 -11.75 -8.98 9.66
CA LYS A 257 -11.03 -7.72 9.46
C LYS A 257 -9.62 -7.81 10.00
N LYS A 258 -8.69 -7.14 9.32
CA LYS A 258 -7.27 -7.10 9.69
C LYS A 258 -6.76 -5.68 9.79
N ILE A 259 -6.09 -5.35 10.90
CA ILE A 259 -5.43 -4.06 11.08
C ILE A 259 -3.94 -4.24 11.32
N TRP A 260 -3.18 -3.22 10.95
CA TRP A 260 -1.77 -3.05 11.32
C TRP A 260 -1.61 -1.74 12.08
N PHE A 261 -0.97 -1.79 13.24
CA PHE A 261 -0.61 -0.64 14.06
C PHE A 261 0.90 -0.48 14.06
N GLY A 262 1.40 0.62 13.50
CA GLY A 262 2.83 0.83 13.29
C GLY A 262 3.62 1.15 14.55
N GLY A 263 2.96 1.63 15.60
CA GLY A 263 3.64 2.30 16.71
C GLY A 263 4.48 3.47 16.20
N ASP A 264 5.56 3.77 16.90
CA ASP A 264 6.60 4.63 16.37
C ASP A 264 7.58 3.84 15.52
N THR A 265 7.95 4.44 14.38
CA THR A 265 8.92 3.83 13.50
C THR A 265 9.53 4.81 12.53
N GLY A 266 10.81 4.64 12.25
CA GLY A 266 11.49 5.15 11.07
C GLY A 266 11.28 4.23 9.87
N TYR A 267 11.73 4.71 8.70
CA TYR A 267 11.80 3.91 7.47
C TYR A 267 13.22 3.81 6.94
N ARG A 268 14.02 4.87 7.11
CA ARG A 268 15.39 5.00 6.62
C ARG A 268 16.12 6.08 7.39
N ALA A 269 17.44 5.94 7.54
CA ALA A 269 18.29 6.97 8.10
C ALA A 269 18.74 7.93 6.99
N VAL A 270 18.43 9.21 7.17
CA VAL A 270 18.74 10.28 6.21
C VAL A 270 19.90 11.11 6.77
N PRO A 271 20.93 11.45 5.97
CA PRO A 271 21.98 12.37 6.40
C PRO A 271 21.46 13.81 6.49
N ALA A 272 22.30 14.75 6.95
CA ALA A 272 21.97 16.16 6.83
C ALA A 272 21.85 16.53 5.34
N VAL A 273 20.67 17.02 4.94
CA VAL A 273 20.39 17.48 3.58
C VAL A 273 20.38 19.01 3.53
N PRO A 274 20.91 19.65 2.46
CA PRO A 274 20.82 21.09 2.31
C PRO A 274 19.37 21.59 2.32
N LYS A 275 19.16 22.81 2.82
CA LYS A 275 17.81 23.39 2.94
C LYS A 275 17.13 23.46 1.55
N GLY A 276 15.93 22.91 1.46
CA GLY A 276 15.14 22.88 0.23
C GLY A 276 15.42 21.67 -0.66
N GLU A 277 16.43 20.84 -0.35
CA GLU A 277 16.59 19.56 -1.03
C GLU A 277 15.59 18.52 -0.51
N PHE A 278 15.04 17.74 -1.44
CA PHE A 278 14.14 16.64 -1.12
C PHE A 278 14.96 15.36 -0.88
N ASP A 279 14.80 14.76 0.30
CA ASP A 279 15.56 13.57 0.71
C ASP A 279 15.19 12.29 -0.08
N TYR A 280 14.18 12.34 -0.94
CA TYR A 280 13.82 11.29 -1.91
C TYR A 280 14.22 11.63 -3.36
N SER A 281 15.00 12.68 -3.56
CA SER A 281 15.61 12.96 -4.88
C SER A 281 16.61 11.86 -5.27
N GLU A 282 16.95 11.79 -6.57
CA GLU A 282 17.85 10.78 -7.13
C GLU A 282 19.21 10.68 -6.40
N LYS A 283 19.70 11.82 -5.91
CA LYS A 283 20.93 11.92 -5.10
C LYS A 283 20.93 11.02 -3.86
N TYR A 284 19.76 10.68 -3.33
CA TYR A 284 19.56 9.91 -2.11
C TYR A 284 18.87 8.56 -2.39
N ALA A 285 18.77 8.13 -3.65
CA ALA A 285 18.05 6.92 -4.04
C ALA A 285 18.68 5.63 -3.48
N ASP A 286 19.98 5.64 -3.18
CA ASP A 286 20.72 4.50 -2.67
C ASP A 286 20.62 4.35 -1.13
N LEU A 287 19.92 5.25 -0.43
CA LEU A 287 19.72 5.12 1.01
C LEU A 287 18.92 3.85 1.32
N PRO A 288 19.40 2.98 2.22
CA PRO A 288 18.69 1.75 2.55
C PRO A 288 17.38 2.04 3.27
N HIS A 289 16.35 1.27 2.95
CA HIS A 289 15.06 1.30 3.62
C HIS A 289 14.87 0.04 4.46
N CYS A 290 14.04 0.14 5.51
CA CYS A 290 13.72 -0.97 6.38
C CYS A 290 12.95 -2.06 5.62
N PRO A 291 13.52 -3.26 5.40
CA PRO A 291 12.87 -4.30 4.60
C PRO A 291 11.66 -4.93 5.31
N ALA A 292 11.55 -4.74 6.63
CA ALA A 292 10.54 -5.37 7.46
C ALA A 292 9.10 -5.04 7.01
N PHE A 293 8.85 -3.82 6.53
CA PHE A 293 7.50 -3.41 6.09
C PHE A 293 7.02 -4.19 4.88
N ALA A 294 7.91 -4.41 3.90
CA ALA A 294 7.60 -5.21 2.72
C ALA A 294 7.36 -6.67 3.10
N GLN A 295 8.18 -7.22 4.01
CA GLN A 295 8.00 -8.56 4.56
C GLN A 295 6.65 -8.68 5.30
N ILE A 296 6.26 -7.67 6.09
CA ILE A 296 4.96 -7.60 6.78
C ILE A 296 3.82 -7.64 5.75
N GLY A 297 3.89 -6.81 4.70
CA GLY A 297 2.86 -6.81 3.65
C GLY A 297 2.81 -8.09 2.84
N GLU A 298 3.92 -8.81 2.67
CA GLU A 298 3.97 -10.12 2.02
C GLU A 298 3.40 -11.23 2.88
N LEU A 299 3.78 -11.29 4.16
CA LEU A 299 3.52 -12.43 5.03
C LEU A 299 2.28 -12.28 5.90
N ARG A 300 1.80 -11.05 6.09
CA ARG A 300 0.63 -10.72 6.91
C ARG A 300 -0.40 -9.88 6.17
N GLY A 301 0.02 -9.05 5.22
CA GLY A 301 -0.90 -8.27 4.40
C GLY A 301 -1.78 -9.12 3.47
N PRO A 302 -2.77 -8.50 2.79
CA PRO A 302 -3.15 -7.10 2.91
C PRO A 302 -3.93 -6.79 4.20
N PHE A 303 -3.80 -5.57 4.71
CA PHE A 303 -4.54 -5.08 5.89
C PHE A 303 -5.71 -4.19 5.45
N ASP A 304 -6.84 -4.26 6.16
CA ASP A 304 -7.97 -3.36 5.89
C ASP A 304 -7.69 -1.93 6.39
N LEU A 305 -6.95 -1.79 7.49
CA LEU A 305 -6.54 -0.50 8.07
C LEU A 305 -5.09 -0.56 8.56
N GLY A 306 -4.29 0.44 8.16
CA GLY A 306 -3.02 0.80 8.80
C GLY A 306 -3.19 2.01 9.73
N LEU A 307 -2.60 1.96 10.91
CA LEU A 307 -2.44 3.11 11.80
C LEU A 307 -0.96 3.48 11.80
N ILE A 308 -0.60 4.56 11.09
CA ILE A 308 0.79 4.81 10.65
C ILE A 308 1.25 6.18 11.15
N PRO A 309 2.42 6.30 11.81
CA PRO A 309 2.88 7.57 12.36
C PRO A 309 3.22 8.54 11.24
N ILE A 310 2.92 9.83 11.44
CA ILE A 310 3.22 10.89 10.46
C ILE A 310 3.92 12.10 11.07
N GLY A 311 4.12 12.15 12.40
CA GLY A 311 4.77 13.24 13.12
C GLY A 311 6.01 12.80 13.90
N ALA A 312 6.65 13.74 14.59
CA ALA A 312 7.90 13.61 15.32
C ALA A 312 9.14 13.37 14.45
N TYR A 313 9.19 13.96 13.25
CA TYR A 313 10.20 13.62 12.23
C TYR A 313 11.27 14.68 11.98
N ASP A 314 11.14 15.90 12.52
CA ASP A 314 12.09 16.98 12.27
C ASP A 314 13.00 17.24 13.49
N PRO A 315 14.31 17.45 13.33
CA PRO A 315 15.10 17.43 12.10
C PRO A 315 15.33 16.03 11.54
N ARG A 316 15.12 15.86 10.23
CA ARG A 316 15.23 14.57 9.54
C ARG A 316 16.54 13.83 9.80
N HIS A 317 17.67 14.52 9.80
CA HIS A 317 18.97 13.87 9.98
C HIS A 317 19.20 13.28 11.37
N ILE A 318 18.41 13.69 12.37
CA ILE A 318 18.41 13.14 13.73
C ILE A 318 17.29 12.12 13.88
N MET A 319 16.08 12.45 13.45
CA MET A 319 14.87 11.69 13.78
C MET A 319 14.58 10.55 12.80
N SER A 320 15.00 10.65 11.52
CA SER A 320 14.66 9.67 10.47
C SER A 320 14.98 8.20 10.77
N PRO A 321 16.05 7.83 11.52
CA PRO A 321 16.26 6.45 11.91
C PRO A 321 15.11 5.86 12.73
N MET A 322 14.33 6.67 13.44
CA MET A 322 13.33 6.21 14.42
C MET A 322 11.93 6.80 14.23
N HIS A 323 11.75 7.88 13.46
CA HIS A 323 10.44 8.43 13.11
C HIS A 323 10.32 8.71 11.61
N ALA A 324 9.25 8.19 11.03
CA ALA A 324 8.84 8.39 9.65
C ALA A 324 8.29 9.81 9.48
N ASN A 325 8.78 10.52 8.46
CA ASN A 325 8.03 11.66 7.94
C ASN A 325 6.87 11.15 7.05
N PRO A 326 5.93 12.00 6.62
CA PRO A 326 4.80 11.52 5.83
C PRO A 326 5.17 10.86 4.49
N TYR A 327 6.33 11.18 3.90
CA TYR A 327 6.85 10.47 2.71
C TYR A 327 7.28 9.04 3.04
N ASP A 328 7.99 8.84 4.15
CA ASP A 328 8.30 7.52 4.71
C ASP A 328 7.00 6.76 5.04
N SER A 329 6.02 7.42 5.68
CA SER A 329 4.73 6.82 6.05
C SER A 329 3.95 6.31 4.84
N VAL A 330 3.98 7.04 3.71
CA VAL A 330 3.34 6.58 2.46
C VAL A 330 4.08 5.38 1.86
N ASN A 331 5.41 5.30 1.95
CA ASN A 331 6.13 4.08 1.55
C ASN A 331 5.78 2.89 2.46
N ILE A 332 5.73 3.10 3.79
CA ILE A 332 5.30 2.09 4.76
C ILE A 332 3.87 1.60 4.45
N PHE A 333 2.96 2.52 4.13
CA PHE A 333 1.58 2.19 3.72
C PHE A 333 1.55 1.23 2.52
N VAL A 334 2.36 1.51 1.49
CA VAL A 334 2.48 0.67 0.30
C VAL A 334 3.12 -0.68 0.63
N ASP A 335 4.24 -0.68 1.33
CA ASP A 335 5.03 -1.87 1.65
C ASP A 335 4.26 -2.86 2.52
N THR A 336 3.49 -2.34 3.49
CA THR A 336 2.60 -3.16 4.35
C THR A 336 1.33 -3.61 3.64
N LYS A 337 1.05 -3.12 2.42
CA LYS A 337 -0.17 -3.41 1.65
C LYS A 337 -1.45 -3.11 2.41
N CYS A 338 -1.47 -2.01 3.16
CA CYS A 338 -2.68 -1.49 3.76
C CYS A 338 -3.64 -1.01 2.66
N LYS A 339 -4.94 -1.32 2.80
CA LYS A 339 -5.98 -0.83 1.88
C LYS A 339 -6.38 0.61 2.17
N LYS A 340 -6.43 0.95 3.46
CA LYS A 340 -6.64 2.29 4.00
C LYS A 340 -5.68 2.53 5.16
N ALA A 341 -5.40 3.79 5.46
CA ALA A 341 -4.63 4.17 6.63
C ALA A 341 -5.15 5.44 7.30
N LEU A 342 -4.91 5.54 8.60
CA LEU A 342 -5.11 6.74 9.39
C LEU A 342 -3.80 7.17 10.05
N GLY A 343 -3.49 8.46 9.97
CA GLY A 343 -2.29 9.03 10.57
C GLY A 343 -2.34 9.03 12.09
N ILE A 344 -1.22 8.66 12.72
CA ILE A 344 -1.02 8.69 14.18
C ILE A 344 0.22 9.53 14.53
N HIS A 345 0.50 9.71 15.82
CA HIS A 345 1.73 10.33 16.34
C HIS A 345 1.93 11.81 15.96
N TRP A 346 0.84 12.57 15.84
CA TRP A 346 0.85 14.00 15.55
C TRP A 346 -0.26 14.74 16.31
N GLY A 347 -0.24 16.07 16.31
CA GLY A 347 -1.38 16.89 16.74
C GLY A 347 -1.70 16.88 18.24
N THR A 348 -0.83 16.35 19.11
CA THR A 348 -1.11 16.22 20.56
C THR A 348 -0.01 16.81 21.44
N TRP A 349 1.25 16.37 21.26
CA TRP A 349 2.43 16.92 21.94
C TRP A 349 3.41 17.48 20.92
N VAL A 350 4.16 18.49 21.33
CA VAL A 350 5.35 18.96 20.60
C VAL A 350 6.55 18.16 21.09
N LEU A 351 7.03 17.24 20.27
CA LEU A 351 8.17 16.37 20.58
C LEU A 351 9.45 16.77 19.81
N THR A 352 9.29 17.56 18.76
CA THR A 352 10.26 17.86 17.71
C THR A 352 10.00 19.25 17.12
N SER A 353 10.73 19.64 16.07
CA SER A 353 10.73 21.01 15.54
C SER A 353 9.74 21.27 14.39
N GLU A 354 9.01 20.28 13.87
CA GLU A 354 8.00 20.55 12.84
C GLU A 354 6.77 21.28 13.38
N GLU A 355 6.18 22.15 12.55
CA GLU A 355 4.93 22.83 12.91
C GLU A 355 3.78 21.84 13.12
N VAL A 356 2.92 22.10 14.11
CA VAL A 356 1.92 21.10 14.58
C VAL A 356 0.89 20.70 13.52
N MET A 357 0.64 21.56 12.52
CA MET A 357 -0.26 21.29 11.38
C MET A 357 0.48 20.93 10.08
N GLU A 358 1.80 20.78 10.13
CA GLU A 358 2.60 20.34 9.00
C GLU A 358 2.31 18.89 8.58
N PRO A 359 2.20 17.90 9.49
CA PRO A 359 2.09 16.49 9.10
C PRO A 359 0.95 16.16 8.12
N PRO A 360 -0.31 16.64 8.31
CA PRO A 360 -1.39 16.39 7.33
C PRO A 360 -1.19 17.11 5.99
N ARG A 361 -0.49 18.24 5.97
CA ARG A 361 -0.15 18.94 4.72
C ARG A 361 0.86 18.12 3.94
N VAL A 362 1.95 17.71 4.60
CA VAL A 362 3.02 16.94 3.97
C VAL A 362 2.54 15.52 3.59
N LEU A 363 1.60 14.93 4.33
CA LEU A 363 0.95 13.67 3.94
C LEU A 363 0.25 13.78 2.58
N ARG A 364 -0.51 14.86 2.35
CA ARG A 364 -1.17 15.09 1.04
C ARG A 364 -0.16 15.25 -0.08
N GLU A 365 0.97 15.90 0.18
CA GLU A 365 2.07 16.02 -0.78
C GLU A 365 2.74 14.67 -1.08
N ALA A 366 2.98 13.86 -0.04
CA ALA A 366 3.52 12.52 -0.18
C ALA A 366 2.61 11.58 -0.97
N LEU A 367 1.28 11.67 -0.77
CA LEU A 367 0.30 10.89 -1.54
C LEU A 367 0.32 11.29 -3.01
N LYS A 368 0.33 12.59 -3.32
CA LYS A 368 0.49 13.10 -4.69
C LYS A 368 1.78 12.60 -5.32
N TRP A 369 2.89 12.65 -4.58
CA TRP A 369 4.19 12.18 -5.04
C TRP A 369 4.17 10.69 -5.45
N LYS A 370 3.41 9.84 -4.74
CA LYS A 370 3.20 8.43 -5.11
C LYS A 370 2.03 8.19 -6.07
N ALA A 371 1.38 9.23 -6.58
CA ALA A 371 0.15 9.13 -7.37
C ALA A 371 -0.97 8.32 -6.68
N ILE A 372 -1.09 8.47 -5.36
CA ILE A 372 -2.17 7.89 -4.55
C ILE A 372 -3.24 8.97 -4.35
N GLU A 373 -4.52 8.57 -4.38
CA GLU A 373 -5.64 9.48 -4.13
C GLU A 373 -5.50 10.14 -2.73
N GLU A 374 -5.63 11.48 -2.68
CA GLU A 374 -5.52 12.24 -1.44
C GLU A 374 -6.65 11.96 -0.43
N LYS A 375 -7.77 11.38 -0.90
CA LYS A 375 -8.97 11.15 -0.08
C LYS A 375 -9.39 9.70 -0.14
N GLY A 376 -9.88 9.20 0.98
CA GLY A 376 -10.41 7.85 1.14
C GLY A 376 -9.38 6.71 1.14
N VAL A 377 -8.07 7.01 1.12
CA VAL A 377 -6.99 6.02 1.13
C VAL A 377 -6.15 6.14 2.40
N PHE A 378 -5.27 7.13 2.52
CA PHE A 378 -4.50 7.40 3.73
C PHE A 378 -4.82 8.81 4.22
N GLU A 379 -5.58 8.91 5.30
CA GLU A 379 -6.16 10.17 5.77
C GLU A 379 -5.73 10.51 7.20
N THR A 380 -6.03 11.73 7.62
CA THR A 380 -6.06 12.13 9.03
C THR A 380 -7.51 12.36 9.46
N CYS A 381 -7.74 12.42 10.77
CA CYS A 381 -9.05 12.69 11.34
C CYS A 381 -8.91 13.66 12.52
N ASP A 382 -10.02 14.19 13.04
CA ASP A 382 -10.01 15.03 14.23
C ASP A 382 -9.76 14.18 15.49
N ILE A 383 -9.21 14.78 16.56
CA ILE A 383 -9.08 14.09 17.84
C ILE A 383 -10.48 13.83 18.38
N GLY A 384 -10.77 12.57 18.69
CA GLY A 384 -12.08 12.05 19.09
C GLY A 384 -12.99 11.63 17.93
N GLU A 385 -12.60 11.84 16.67
CA GLU A 385 -13.41 11.41 15.53
C GLU A 385 -13.38 9.88 15.36
N SER A 386 -14.57 9.29 15.16
CA SER A 386 -14.74 7.87 14.82
C SER A 386 -14.89 7.68 13.31
N ARG A 387 -13.98 6.92 12.69
CA ARG A 387 -13.99 6.58 11.27
C ARG A 387 -14.47 5.15 11.05
N VAL A 388 -15.46 4.98 10.17
CA VAL A 388 -15.87 3.67 9.65
C VAL A 388 -14.93 3.28 8.51
N ILE A 389 -14.31 2.11 8.62
CA ILE A 389 -13.41 1.60 7.58
C ILE A 389 -14.22 0.80 6.57
N GLU A 390 -14.70 1.52 5.56
CA GLU A 390 -15.41 0.90 4.43
C GLU A 390 -14.43 0.20 3.49
N PRO A 391 -14.84 -0.90 2.81
CA PRO A 391 -14.03 -1.49 1.77
C PRO A 391 -13.74 -0.44 0.66
N PRO A 392 -12.58 -0.52 -0.01
CA PRO A 392 -12.32 0.33 -1.15
C PRO A 392 -13.42 0.13 -2.22
N GLN A 393 -13.97 1.23 -2.72
CA GLN A 393 -14.94 1.23 -3.81
C GLN A 393 -14.31 0.54 -5.03
N PRO A 394 -15.01 -0.39 -5.72
CA PRO A 394 -14.48 -1.05 -6.91
C PRO A 394 -14.04 0.00 -7.94
N GLY A 395 -12.74 0.06 -8.24
CA GLY A 395 -12.17 0.94 -9.27
C GLY A 395 -11.50 2.24 -8.79
N ARG A 396 -11.44 2.55 -7.48
CA ARG A 396 -10.76 3.78 -6.98
C ARG A 396 -9.28 3.62 -6.66
N TRP A 397 -8.84 2.46 -6.16
CA TRP A 397 -7.42 2.22 -5.94
C TRP A 397 -7.17 0.72 -5.72
N HIS A 398 -6.15 0.18 -6.40
CA HIS A 398 -5.56 -1.11 -6.07
C HIS A 398 -4.11 -0.83 -5.66
N PRO A 399 -3.60 -1.42 -4.56
CA PRO A 399 -2.18 -1.35 -4.27
C PRO A 399 -1.44 -1.88 -5.50
N PRO A 400 -0.41 -1.17 -6.01
CA PRO A 400 0.36 -1.68 -7.13
C PRO A 400 0.85 -3.09 -6.77
N PRO A 401 0.81 -4.06 -7.70
CA PRO A 401 1.42 -5.37 -7.44
C PRO A 401 2.85 -5.12 -6.95
N ALA A 402 3.26 -5.87 -5.90
CA ALA A 402 4.57 -5.73 -5.26
C ALA A 402 5.62 -5.46 -6.35
N GLN A 403 6.29 -4.29 -6.26
CA GLN A 403 7.32 -3.95 -7.23
C GLN A 403 8.33 -5.09 -7.21
N ARG A 404 8.29 -5.95 -8.23
CA ARG A 404 9.43 -6.81 -8.52
C ARG A 404 10.60 -5.85 -8.70
N PRO A 405 11.77 -6.11 -8.09
CA PRO A 405 12.91 -5.22 -8.21
C PRO A 405 13.08 -4.91 -9.68
N ASN A 406 13.07 -3.61 -10.01
CA ASN A 406 13.19 -3.14 -11.37
C ASN A 406 14.52 -3.72 -11.88
N ILE A 407 14.47 -4.72 -12.77
CA ILE A 407 15.66 -5.48 -13.19
C ILE A 407 16.76 -4.50 -13.66
N LEU A 408 16.37 -3.38 -14.27
CA LEU A 408 17.26 -2.29 -14.67
C LEU A 408 18.13 -1.70 -13.55
N MET A 409 17.64 -1.65 -12.31
CA MET A 409 18.39 -1.16 -11.14
C MET A 409 19.37 -2.20 -10.58
N THR A 410 19.13 -3.49 -10.86
CA THR A 410 20.06 -4.58 -10.52
C THR A 410 21.14 -4.80 -11.58
N LEU A 411 21.05 -4.11 -12.73
CA LEU A 411 22.07 -4.15 -13.77
C LEU A 411 23.24 -3.21 -13.43
N PRO A 412 24.47 -3.60 -13.80
CA PRO A 412 25.65 -2.74 -13.72
C PRO A 412 25.41 -1.40 -14.42
N ALA A 413 25.98 -0.32 -13.89
CA ALA A 413 25.77 1.04 -14.37
C ALA A 413 26.10 1.17 -15.87
N GLU A 414 27.10 0.45 -16.39
CA GLU A 414 27.42 0.48 -17.81
C GLU A 414 26.32 -0.14 -18.68
N LEU A 415 25.67 -1.20 -18.23
CA LEU A 415 24.58 -1.86 -18.96
C LEU A 415 23.31 -0.99 -18.96
N ARG A 416 23.06 -0.33 -17.82
CA ARG A 416 21.97 0.63 -17.63
C ARG A 416 22.10 1.81 -18.59
N ASN A 417 23.30 2.41 -18.67
CA ASN A 417 23.58 3.54 -19.56
C ASN A 417 23.50 3.16 -21.04
N VAL A 418 23.93 1.95 -21.42
CA VAL A 418 23.80 1.45 -22.80
C VAL A 418 22.34 1.26 -23.22
N ILE A 419 21.47 0.81 -22.30
CA ILE A 419 20.04 0.66 -22.55
C ILE A 419 19.37 2.05 -22.65
N TYR A 420 19.75 2.99 -21.77
CA TYR A 420 19.25 4.38 -21.83
C TYR A 420 19.67 5.11 -23.11
N GLU A 421 20.93 4.99 -23.55
CA GLU A 421 21.38 5.59 -24.80
C GLU A 421 20.70 4.98 -26.03
N ALA A 422 20.45 3.66 -26.03
CA ALA A 422 19.74 2.99 -27.11
C ALA A 422 18.25 3.44 -27.23
N LEU A 423 17.65 3.87 -26.12
CA LEU A 423 16.26 4.37 -26.08
C LEU A 423 16.18 5.87 -26.40
N LEU A 424 17.22 6.65 -26.13
CA LEU A 424 17.22 8.11 -26.30
C LEU A 424 17.89 8.60 -27.59
N VAL A 425 18.74 7.81 -28.23
CA VAL A 425 19.52 8.27 -29.39
C VAL A 425 19.57 7.22 -30.49
N ARG A 426 18.68 7.37 -31.49
CA ARG A 426 19.04 7.33 -32.92
C ARG A 426 17.83 7.58 -33.83
N ASN A 427 18.09 8.39 -34.85
CA ASN A 427 17.17 8.77 -35.94
C ASN A 427 16.96 7.65 -36.97
N GLU A 428 17.13 6.38 -36.58
CA GLU A 428 16.91 5.23 -37.46
C GLU A 428 15.58 4.54 -37.14
N PRO A 429 14.75 4.22 -38.15
CA PRO A 429 13.51 3.50 -37.93
C PRO A 429 13.79 2.09 -37.44
N ILE A 430 13.25 1.77 -36.26
CA ILE A 430 13.13 0.39 -35.78
C ILE A 430 12.15 -0.33 -36.73
N HIS A 431 12.67 -1.22 -37.59
CA HIS A 431 11.86 -1.99 -38.52
C HIS A 431 11.26 -3.22 -37.82
N ILE A 432 9.95 -3.16 -37.59
CA ILE A 432 9.13 -4.27 -37.10
C ILE A 432 8.34 -4.82 -38.30
N ASN A 433 8.55 -6.09 -38.66
CA ASN A 433 7.86 -6.70 -39.79
C ASN A 433 6.41 -7.07 -39.41
N CYS A 434 5.44 -6.52 -40.14
CA CYS A 434 4.05 -6.96 -40.09
C CYS A 434 3.44 -7.00 -41.51
N VAL A 435 2.66 -8.04 -41.78
CA VAL A 435 1.98 -8.28 -43.06
C VAL A 435 0.64 -7.51 -43.07
N LYS A 436 0.34 -6.82 -44.18
CA LYS A 436 -0.76 -5.85 -44.35
C LYS A 436 -2.16 -6.48 -44.43
N HIS A 437 -3.19 -5.81 -43.89
CA HIS A 437 -4.53 -5.83 -44.49
C HIS A 437 -5.28 -4.48 -44.32
N PRO A 438 -6.06 -3.97 -45.32
CA PRO A 438 -6.55 -2.59 -45.32
C PRO A 438 -8.08 -2.40 -45.21
N ARG A 439 -8.43 -1.23 -44.61
CA ARG A 439 -9.71 -0.46 -44.61
C ARG A 439 -10.76 -0.93 -43.57
N TRP A 440 -11.50 -0.04 -42.87
CA TRP A 440 -12.38 1.00 -43.44
C TRP A 440 -12.50 2.32 -42.63
N ARG A 441 -12.66 3.42 -43.38
CA ARG A 441 -13.03 4.80 -42.99
C ARG A 441 -14.43 5.08 -43.57
N ASP A 442 -15.33 5.80 -42.87
CA ASP A 442 -16.48 6.51 -43.50
C ASP A 442 -16.16 8.02 -43.59
N PRO A 443 -16.17 8.65 -44.79
CA PRO A 443 -15.82 10.06 -44.98
C PRO A 443 -16.93 11.10 -44.64
N ARG A 444 -18.08 10.72 -44.08
CA ARG A 444 -19.19 11.67 -43.85
C ARG A 444 -19.17 12.45 -42.53
N LEU A 445 -18.18 12.24 -41.66
CA LEU A 445 -18.06 12.91 -40.36
C LEU A 445 -17.22 14.21 -40.37
N LEU A 446 -16.84 14.72 -41.55
CA LEU A 446 -15.80 15.74 -41.67
C LEU A 446 -16.28 17.18 -41.94
N ARG A 447 -17.56 17.49 -41.71
CA ARG A 447 -18.02 18.88 -41.70
C ARG A 447 -19.08 19.05 -40.62
N VAL A 448 -18.75 19.79 -39.56
CA VAL A 448 -19.57 20.87 -38.95
C VAL A 448 -19.06 21.19 -37.53
N SER A 449 -18.58 22.43 -37.42
CA SER A 449 -18.61 23.41 -36.31
C SER A 449 -18.18 23.08 -34.87
N LYS A 450 -17.73 24.17 -34.23
CA LYS A 450 -17.16 24.41 -32.89
C LYS A 450 -17.87 23.78 -31.67
N ALA A 451 -18.95 23.01 -31.83
CA ALA A 451 -19.68 22.35 -30.74
C ALA A 451 -19.12 20.96 -30.34
N ILE A 452 -18.34 20.29 -31.22
CA ILE A 452 -17.72 18.98 -30.93
C ILE A 452 -16.65 19.06 -29.82
N ARG A 453 -16.16 20.27 -29.51
CA ARG A 453 -15.27 20.51 -28.36
C ARG A 453 -15.95 20.25 -27.00
N ALA A 454 -17.27 20.12 -26.92
CA ALA A 454 -17.97 20.02 -25.64
C ALA A 454 -18.49 18.61 -25.27
N GLU A 455 -18.39 17.60 -26.14
CA GLU A 455 -18.99 16.27 -25.88
C GLU A 455 -18.06 15.04 -25.95
N ALA A 456 -16.75 15.20 -26.22
CA ALA A 456 -15.80 14.09 -26.13
C ALA A 456 -15.22 13.90 -24.71
N SER A 457 -15.87 14.47 -23.70
CA SER A 457 -15.63 14.30 -22.26
C SER A 457 -16.11 12.95 -21.71
N THR A 458 -16.37 11.97 -22.58
CA THR A 458 -16.84 10.64 -22.19
C THR A 458 -16.28 9.63 -23.19
N ILE A 459 -15.18 8.94 -22.85
CA ILE A 459 -14.85 7.53 -23.19
C ILE A 459 -13.57 7.11 -22.43
N TYR A 460 -13.83 6.36 -21.34
CA TYR A 460 -13.08 5.33 -20.60
C TYR A 460 -11.56 5.12 -20.78
N TYR A 461 -10.85 5.15 -19.62
CA TYR A 461 -9.49 4.63 -19.40
C TYR A 461 -9.55 3.42 -18.44
N LYS A 462 -8.91 2.31 -18.79
CA LYS A 462 -8.68 1.15 -17.91
C LYS A 462 -7.34 0.50 -18.29
N GLY A 463 -6.35 0.60 -17.39
CA GLY A 463 -5.04 -0.10 -17.46
C GLY A 463 -4.08 0.39 -18.54
N ASN A 464 -2.97 1.03 -18.13
CA ASN A 464 -1.92 1.56 -19.03
C ASN A 464 -0.58 0.84 -18.84
N ASP A 465 -0.60 -0.49 -18.77
CA ASP A 465 0.61 -1.31 -18.70
C ASP A 465 0.82 -2.01 -20.04
N PHE A 466 1.99 -1.81 -20.64
CA PHE A 466 2.35 -2.41 -21.93
C PHE A 466 3.50 -3.39 -21.75
N ASP A 467 3.24 -4.67 -22.03
CA ASP A 467 4.27 -5.70 -22.11
C ASP A 467 4.69 -5.90 -23.57
N PHE A 468 5.98 -5.76 -23.85
CA PHE A 468 6.54 -6.04 -25.17
C PHE A 468 7.89 -6.74 -25.06
N SER A 469 8.23 -7.48 -26.11
CA SER A 469 9.50 -8.22 -26.18
C SER A 469 10.27 -7.76 -27.41
N ILE A 470 11.50 -7.30 -27.19
CA ILE A 470 12.42 -6.88 -28.25
C ILE A 470 13.38 -8.04 -28.52
N LEU A 471 13.46 -8.46 -29.78
CA LEU A 471 14.50 -9.37 -30.24
C LEU A 471 15.80 -8.56 -30.45
N LEU A 472 16.91 -8.95 -29.83
CA LEU A 472 18.15 -8.18 -29.96
C LEU A 472 18.74 -8.24 -31.38
N SER A 473 18.32 -9.21 -32.18
CA SER A 473 18.64 -9.27 -33.61
C SER A 473 18.12 -8.08 -34.42
N SER A 474 17.10 -7.35 -33.93
CA SER A 474 16.61 -6.12 -34.58
C SER A 474 17.38 -4.86 -34.16
N LEU A 475 18.39 -4.98 -33.28
CA LEU A 475 19.24 -3.87 -32.80
C LEU A 475 20.73 -4.29 -32.82
N PRO A 476 21.38 -4.33 -34.00
CA PRO A 476 22.68 -4.98 -34.18
C PRO A 476 23.80 -4.38 -33.33
N GLY A 477 23.82 -3.06 -33.14
CA GLY A 477 24.81 -2.37 -32.31
C GLY A 477 24.68 -2.68 -30.81
N LEU A 478 23.44 -2.75 -30.32
CA LEU A 478 23.14 -3.16 -28.94
C LEU A 478 23.46 -4.64 -28.74
N CYS A 479 23.12 -5.49 -29.71
CA CYS A 479 23.45 -6.92 -29.68
C CYS A 479 24.97 -7.15 -29.63
N ALA A 480 25.76 -6.39 -30.38
CA ALA A 480 27.22 -6.50 -30.37
C ALA A 480 27.85 -6.02 -29.05
N LYS A 481 27.32 -4.95 -28.44
CA LYS A 481 27.75 -4.47 -27.12
C LYS A 481 27.39 -5.45 -26.01
N LEU A 482 26.13 -5.92 -25.97
CA LEU A 482 25.67 -6.91 -24.99
C LEU A 482 26.42 -8.22 -25.12
N ARG A 483 26.70 -8.68 -26.36
CA ARG A 483 27.48 -9.89 -26.60
C ARG A 483 28.90 -9.79 -26.05
N ARG A 484 29.62 -8.69 -26.34
CA ARG A 484 30.97 -8.44 -25.79
C ARG A 484 30.97 -8.37 -24.26
N LEU A 485 29.94 -7.78 -23.67
CA LEU A 485 29.77 -7.69 -22.21
C LEU A 485 29.48 -9.07 -21.58
N THR A 486 28.59 -9.85 -22.17
CA THR A 486 28.30 -11.21 -21.69
C THR A 486 29.49 -12.15 -21.88
N GLU A 487 30.25 -12.02 -22.98
CA GLU A 487 31.48 -12.79 -23.23
C GLU A 487 32.57 -12.45 -22.21
N ARG A 488 32.75 -11.15 -21.88
CA ARG A 488 33.69 -10.70 -20.85
C ARG A 488 33.41 -11.30 -19.47
N TRP A 489 32.15 -11.62 -19.18
CA TRP A 489 31.69 -12.11 -17.88
C TRP A 489 31.35 -13.60 -17.87
N GLY A 490 31.65 -14.34 -18.96
CA GLY A 490 31.37 -15.78 -19.06
C GLY A 490 29.88 -16.13 -19.10
N LEU A 491 29.01 -15.16 -19.40
CA LEU A 491 27.55 -15.33 -19.43
C LEU A 491 27.07 -15.70 -20.84
N ARG A 492 25.97 -16.46 -20.90
CA ARG A 492 25.34 -16.79 -22.20
C ARG A 492 24.83 -15.51 -22.88
N PRO A 493 24.96 -15.38 -24.22
CA PRO A 493 24.48 -14.20 -24.93
C PRO A 493 22.97 -14.00 -24.77
N VAL A 494 22.57 -12.79 -24.37
CA VAL A 494 21.15 -12.40 -24.30
C VAL A 494 20.59 -12.34 -25.73
N ARG A 495 19.45 -13.00 -25.97
CA ARG A 495 18.83 -13.09 -27.31
C ARG A 495 17.59 -12.19 -27.49
N SER A 496 16.95 -11.85 -26.39
CA SER A 496 15.72 -11.05 -26.36
C SER A 496 15.55 -10.38 -25.02
N LEU A 497 14.88 -9.23 -24.98
CA LEU A 497 14.59 -8.48 -23.78
C LEU A 497 13.08 -8.28 -23.66
N ARG A 498 12.47 -8.65 -22.53
CA ARG A 498 11.06 -8.34 -22.24
C ARG A 498 11.03 -7.08 -21.39
N MET A 499 10.24 -6.10 -21.80
CA MET A 499 10.05 -4.84 -21.08
C MET A 499 8.57 -4.65 -20.78
N THR A 500 8.28 -4.24 -19.55
CA THR A 500 6.95 -3.81 -19.13
C THR A 500 7.00 -2.31 -18.87
N LEU A 501 6.26 -1.53 -19.65
CA LEU A 501 6.08 -0.10 -19.44
C LEU A 501 4.87 0.13 -18.55
N TYR A 502 5.11 0.58 -17.32
CA TYR A 502 4.06 0.99 -16.38
C TYR A 502 3.85 2.50 -16.50
N ASN A 503 2.62 2.93 -16.83
CA ASN A 503 2.22 4.34 -16.84
C ASN A 503 3.16 5.29 -17.65
N PRO A 504 3.14 5.22 -18.99
CA PRO A 504 4.12 5.88 -19.87
C PRO A 504 4.05 7.42 -19.92
N ARG A 505 3.25 8.07 -19.06
CA ARG A 505 3.17 9.55 -18.96
C ARG A 505 4.52 10.19 -18.59
N TRP A 506 5.42 9.43 -17.97
CA TRP A 506 6.79 9.84 -17.66
C TRP A 506 7.70 9.98 -18.90
N CYS A 507 7.33 9.38 -20.03
CA CYS A 507 8.11 9.46 -21.28
C CYS A 507 7.74 10.66 -22.16
N HIS A 508 7.06 11.67 -21.61
CA HIS A 508 6.51 12.82 -22.33
C HIS A 508 5.55 12.47 -23.49
N MET A 509 4.93 11.29 -23.47
CA MET A 509 3.86 10.93 -24.39
C MET A 509 2.53 11.42 -23.82
N HIS A 510 2.00 12.51 -24.39
CA HIS A 510 0.95 13.30 -23.75
C HIS A 510 -0.40 13.24 -24.48
N VAL A 511 -0.47 12.62 -25.67
CA VAL A 511 -1.71 12.62 -26.47
C VAL A 511 -1.94 11.29 -27.20
N GLY A 512 -3.20 10.98 -27.51
CA GLY A 512 -3.59 9.78 -28.27
C GLY A 512 -2.94 9.65 -29.65
N ASN A 513 -2.42 10.75 -30.21
CA ASN A 513 -1.62 10.74 -31.44
C ASN A 513 -0.24 10.08 -31.29
N ASP A 514 0.38 10.14 -30.10
CA ASP A 514 1.71 9.54 -29.85
C ASP A 514 1.59 8.00 -29.78
N LEU A 515 0.48 7.51 -29.20
CA LEU A 515 0.11 6.10 -29.18
C LEU A 515 -0.35 5.59 -30.56
N ALA A 516 -1.06 6.43 -31.32
CA ALA A 516 -1.45 6.12 -32.70
C ALA A 516 -0.24 6.02 -33.64
N MET A 517 0.85 6.77 -33.39
CA MET A 517 2.11 6.65 -34.11
C MET A 517 2.83 5.31 -33.88
N LEU A 518 2.70 4.72 -32.69
CA LEU A 518 3.21 3.37 -32.39
C LEU A 518 2.35 2.27 -33.04
N ALA A 519 1.03 2.44 -33.07
CA ALA A 519 0.12 1.53 -33.78
C ALA A 519 0.27 1.65 -35.33
N TYR A 520 0.51 2.85 -35.85
CA TYR A 520 0.78 3.12 -37.27
C TYR A 520 2.15 2.56 -37.73
N ARG A 521 3.03 2.21 -36.78
CA ARG A 521 4.37 1.63 -37.00
C ARG A 521 4.46 0.13 -36.70
N GLY A 522 3.31 -0.56 -36.57
CA GLY A 522 3.25 -2.04 -36.66
C GLY A 522 3.49 -2.81 -35.37
N VAL A 523 3.24 -2.23 -34.19
CA VAL A 523 3.31 -2.96 -32.91
C VAL A 523 2.05 -3.82 -32.70
N GLN A 524 2.21 -5.13 -32.50
CA GLN A 524 1.13 -6.03 -32.04
C GLN A 524 1.20 -6.27 -30.54
N LEU A 525 0.04 -6.22 -29.88
CA LEU A 525 -0.17 -6.61 -28.49
C LEU A 525 -0.79 -8.01 -28.45
N HIS A 526 -0.19 -8.92 -27.68
CA HIS A 526 -0.79 -10.23 -27.42
C HIS A 526 -1.48 -10.23 -26.04
N PRO A 527 -2.72 -10.72 -25.93
CA PRO A 527 -3.31 -11.01 -24.63
C PRO A 527 -2.66 -12.28 -24.06
N ILE A 528 -2.23 -12.21 -22.80
CA ILE A 528 -1.77 -13.39 -22.06
C ILE A 528 -3.02 -14.18 -21.62
N VAL A 529 -3.19 -15.38 -22.17
CA VAL A 529 -4.13 -16.40 -21.64
C VAL A 529 -3.47 -17.02 -20.41
N ARG A 530 -4.16 -16.97 -19.25
CA ARG A 530 -3.70 -17.62 -18.02
C ARG A 530 -3.99 -19.14 -18.08
N PRO A 531 -3.19 -20.00 -17.43
CA PRO A 531 -3.28 -21.47 -17.57
C PRO A 531 -4.52 -22.14 -16.92
N ASP A 532 -5.40 -21.37 -16.30
CA ASP A 532 -6.43 -21.85 -15.36
C ASP A 532 -7.89 -21.74 -15.90
N TYR A 533 -8.09 -21.88 -17.21
CA TYR A 533 -9.44 -22.00 -17.83
C TYR A 533 -9.51 -23.21 -18.80
N PRO A 534 -10.58 -24.04 -18.77
CA PRO A 534 -10.68 -25.23 -19.61
C PRO A 534 -10.88 -24.93 -21.11
N ASP A 535 -10.57 -25.94 -21.93
CA ASP A 535 -10.48 -25.96 -23.40
C ASP A 535 -11.69 -25.34 -24.14
N PRO A 536 -11.48 -24.48 -25.17
CA PRO A 536 -12.53 -23.81 -25.93
C PRO A 536 -13.47 -24.70 -26.79
N GLN A 537 -13.33 -26.04 -26.80
CA GLN A 537 -14.24 -26.90 -27.58
C GLN A 537 -15.64 -27.10 -26.97
N GLU A 538 -15.88 -26.86 -25.68
CA GLU A 538 -17.19 -27.16 -25.06
C GLU A 538 -18.23 -26.02 -25.08
N VAL A 539 -17.88 -24.82 -25.56
CA VAL A 539 -18.80 -23.64 -25.48
C VAL A 539 -19.63 -23.42 -26.76
N ILE A 540 -19.50 -24.26 -27.80
CA ILE A 540 -20.30 -24.14 -29.03
C ILE A 540 -21.58 -24.98 -28.92
N SER A 541 -22.44 -24.67 -27.97
CA SER A 541 -23.84 -25.13 -28.01
C SER A 541 -24.83 -24.19 -27.34
N SER A 542 -24.66 -22.86 -27.45
CA SER A 542 -25.85 -22.00 -27.35
C SER A 542 -25.70 -20.66 -28.08
N ARG A 543 -26.52 -20.56 -29.14
CA ARG A 543 -27.11 -19.36 -29.76
C ARG A 543 -26.23 -18.43 -30.60
N HIS A 544 -26.61 -18.42 -31.89
CA HIS A 544 -26.67 -17.27 -32.82
C HIS A 544 -25.39 -16.46 -33.00
N ASP A 545 -24.60 -16.83 -34.02
CA ASP A 545 -23.83 -15.81 -34.72
C ASP A 545 -23.74 -16.11 -36.23
N MET A 546 -24.43 -15.29 -37.03
CA MET A 546 -24.36 -15.31 -38.50
C MET A 546 -23.02 -14.76 -39.02
N CYS A 547 -22.17 -14.19 -38.17
CA CYS A 547 -20.87 -13.65 -38.58
C CYS A 547 -19.81 -14.74 -38.86
N GLY A 548 -19.89 -15.89 -38.19
CA GLY A 548 -18.91 -16.96 -38.34
C GLY A 548 -18.92 -17.61 -39.72
N THR A 549 -20.10 -17.78 -40.32
CA THR A 549 -20.23 -18.46 -41.63
C THR A 549 -19.68 -17.62 -42.78
N ALA A 550 -19.76 -16.28 -42.69
CA ALA A 550 -19.22 -15.37 -43.70
C ALA A 550 -17.68 -15.29 -43.65
N LEU A 551 -17.10 -15.35 -42.44
CA LEU A 551 -15.65 -15.32 -42.24
C LEU A 551 -14.98 -16.59 -42.76
N VAL A 552 -15.59 -17.76 -42.50
CA VAL A 552 -15.08 -19.05 -42.99
C VAL A 552 -15.16 -19.12 -44.54
N ALA A 553 -16.19 -18.53 -45.15
CA ALA A 553 -16.30 -18.46 -46.61
C ALA A 553 -15.25 -17.51 -47.25
N ALA A 554 -15.00 -16.35 -46.62
CA ALA A 554 -13.98 -15.40 -47.08
C ALA A 554 -12.56 -15.98 -46.98
N LEU A 555 -12.27 -16.74 -45.92
CA LEU A 555 -11.00 -17.44 -45.75
C LEU A 555 -10.81 -18.57 -46.78
N LYS A 556 -11.88 -19.29 -47.15
CA LYS A 556 -11.81 -20.36 -48.16
C LYS A 556 -11.61 -19.84 -49.59
N ILE A 557 -12.20 -18.69 -49.93
CA ILE A 557 -12.03 -18.02 -51.23
C ILE A 557 -10.66 -17.34 -51.33
N GLY A 558 -10.18 -16.72 -50.25
CA GLY A 558 -8.83 -16.16 -50.19
C GLY A 558 -7.74 -17.21 -50.40
N LYS A 559 -7.96 -18.43 -49.90
CA LYS A 559 -7.05 -19.57 -50.10
C LYS A 559 -7.04 -20.07 -51.56
N LEU A 560 -8.20 -20.17 -52.21
CA LEU A 560 -8.31 -20.56 -53.62
C LEU A 560 -7.77 -19.50 -54.60
N GLY A 561 -7.91 -18.20 -54.27
CA GLY A 561 -7.38 -17.11 -55.08
C GLY A 561 -5.86 -17.00 -55.05
N ALA A 562 -5.24 -17.39 -53.94
CA ALA A 562 -3.78 -17.43 -53.78
C ALA A 562 -3.12 -18.59 -54.56
N GLU A 563 -3.87 -19.65 -54.90
CA GLU A 563 -3.34 -20.83 -55.60
C GLU A 563 -3.44 -20.75 -57.15
N GLN A 564 -4.26 -19.85 -57.74
CA GLN A 564 -4.50 -19.83 -59.20
C GLN A 564 -4.33 -18.48 -59.91
N ASP A 565 -3.69 -17.49 -59.28
CA ASP A 565 -3.35 -16.16 -59.84
C ASP A 565 -4.48 -15.51 -60.67
N TRP A 566 -5.60 -15.22 -60.03
CA TRP A 566 -6.73 -14.54 -60.66
C TRP A 566 -6.59 -13.02 -60.57
N GLY A 567 -6.54 -12.34 -61.73
CA GLY A 567 -6.57 -10.88 -61.79
C GLY A 567 -7.81 -10.24 -61.13
N GLU A 568 -7.61 -9.11 -60.46
CA GLU A 568 -8.55 -8.43 -59.54
C GLU A 568 -9.97 -8.24 -60.12
N LYS A 569 -10.09 -7.95 -61.42
CA LYS A 569 -11.39 -7.80 -62.11
C LYS A 569 -12.21 -9.09 -62.15
N ARG A 570 -11.56 -10.24 -62.35
CA ARG A 570 -12.22 -11.55 -62.49
C ARG A 570 -12.66 -12.08 -61.12
N MET A 571 -11.86 -11.79 -60.09
CA MET A 571 -12.18 -12.07 -58.68
C MET A 571 -13.39 -11.26 -58.20
N ARG A 572 -13.45 -9.95 -58.50
CA ARG A 572 -14.59 -9.08 -58.21
C ARG A 572 -15.87 -9.50 -58.93
N ALA A 573 -15.78 -9.96 -60.18
CA ALA A 573 -16.93 -10.43 -60.95
C ALA A 573 -17.54 -11.72 -60.35
N ARG A 574 -16.70 -12.69 -59.94
CA ARG A 574 -17.18 -13.91 -59.27
C ARG A 574 -17.69 -13.66 -57.86
N LEU A 575 -17.07 -12.76 -57.09
CA LEU A 575 -17.59 -12.31 -55.79
C LEU A 575 -18.97 -11.67 -55.93
N LYS A 576 -19.20 -10.83 -56.95
CA LYS A 576 -20.54 -10.28 -57.24
C LYS A 576 -21.54 -11.38 -57.61
N GLN A 577 -21.17 -12.33 -58.46
CA GLN A 577 -22.05 -13.42 -58.89
C GLN A 577 -22.41 -14.36 -57.73
N TRP A 578 -21.48 -14.60 -56.80
CA TRP A 578 -21.68 -15.44 -55.63
C TRP A 578 -22.47 -14.74 -54.51
N LEU A 579 -22.24 -13.44 -54.27
CA LEU A 579 -23.06 -12.64 -53.36
C LEU A 579 -24.52 -12.56 -53.82
N VAL A 580 -24.76 -12.44 -55.14
CA VAL A 580 -26.13 -12.48 -55.69
C VAL A 580 -26.79 -13.83 -55.42
N LEU A 581 -26.08 -14.96 -55.57
CA LEU A 581 -26.60 -16.30 -55.28
C LEU A 581 -26.87 -16.53 -53.78
N CYS A 582 -25.99 -16.04 -52.89
CA CYS A 582 -26.19 -16.14 -51.43
C CYS A 582 -27.33 -15.25 -50.90
N LEU A 583 -27.55 -14.09 -51.54
CA LEU A 583 -28.60 -13.15 -51.12
C LEU A 583 -29.96 -13.47 -51.75
N SER A 584 -30.01 -14.28 -52.81
CA SER A 584 -31.25 -14.79 -53.39
C SER A 584 -31.88 -15.92 -52.57
N SER A 585 -31.12 -16.61 -51.70
CA SER A 585 -31.61 -17.79 -50.98
C SER A 585 -32.30 -17.48 -49.65
N LYS A 586 -32.30 -16.23 -49.16
CA LYS A 586 -32.90 -15.86 -47.87
C LYS A 586 -33.52 -14.46 -47.79
N ALA A 587 -34.21 -14.01 -48.84
CA ALA A 587 -35.03 -12.80 -48.77
C ALA A 587 -36.49 -13.13 -48.37
N GLY A 588 -36.74 -13.30 -47.07
CA GLY A 588 -38.05 -13.06 -46.47
C GLY A 588 -38.18 -11.56 -46.19
N GLY A 589 -39.15 -10.91 -46.84
CA GLY A 589 -39.13 -9.47 -47.09
C GLY A 589 -39.21 -8.55 -45.87
N LYS A 590 -38.48 -7.43 -45.95
CA LYS A 590 -38.96 -6.05 -45.65
C LYS A 590 -37.89 -4.96 -45.78
N HIS A 591 -36.92 -5.04 -46.71
CA HIS A 591 -36.02 -3.91 -46.98
C HIS A 591 -35.71 -3.66 -48.46
N SER A 592 -36.59 -4.02 -49.40
CA SER A 592 -36.35 -3.86 -50.86
C SER A 592 -36.29 -2.41 -51.36
N LYS A 593 -36.61 -1.39 -50.55
CA LYS A 593 -36.47 0.03 -50.93
C LYS A 593 -35.11 0.65 -50.59
N LEU A 594 -34.33 0.06 -49.68
CA LEU A 594 -32.99 0.57 -49.31
C LEU A 594 -31.86 0.02 -50.20
N TRP A 595 -32.12 -1.04 -50.97
CA TRP A 595 -31.08 -1.72 -51.75
C TRP A 595 -30.91 -1.22 -53.19
N LYS A 596 -31.86 -0.45 -53.73
CA LYS A 596 -31.69 0.19 -55.05
C LYS A 596 -30.72 1.38 -55.03
N LEU A 597 -30.35 1.89 -53.84
CA LEU A 597 -29.36 2.95 -53.71
C LEU A 597 -27.91 2.42 -53.55
N ALA A 598 -27.74 1.13 -53.26
CA ALA A 598 -26.44 0.54 -52.91
C ALA A 598 -25.69 -0.13 -54.08
N ILE A 599 -26.30 -0.23 -55.27
CA ILE A 599 -25.67 -0.82 -56.47
C ILE A 599 -25.12 0.27 -57.43
N GLY A 600 -25.32 1.55 -57.10
CA GLY A 600 -24.78 2.70 -57.86
C GLY A 600 -23.50 3.32 -57.29
N VAL A 601 -22.92 2.77 -56.21
CA VAL A 601 -21.63 3.17 -55.61
C VAL A 601 -20.75 1.93 -55.53
#